data_AF-A0A1V5E8M5-F1
#
_entry.id   AF-A0A1V5E8M5-F1
#
_cell.length_a   1.000
_cell.length_b   1.000
_cell.length_c   1.000
_cell.angle_alpha   90.00
_cell.angle_beta   90.00
_cell.angle_gamma   90.00
#
_symmetry.space_group_name_H-M   'P 1'
#
loop_
_entity.id
_entity.type
_entity.pdbx_description
1 polymer ?
#
loop_
_entity_poly.entity_id
_entity_poly.type
_entity_poly.pdbx_seq_one_letter_code
_entity_poly.pdbx_strand_id
1 'polypeptide(L)'
;MINFDVANQGNDCFIESEVVAGIQQHRDLIISAIMKRTRVVLAMMRDGMRRHAMKLLHEALGNHDKRRCNEYLSLMYLMMLAGSSREEMEQGLEALAPAFARQIESLNRTSRDTARDSNHTATALATLFNAWRTATETNARDVYGDRRTDPVQEFVQRYQIRFEDDGSLREVLSRDLFVALKRVARDFGLRFEMDSSRQFAQRLVNDLETIRGAGFEIEIGQKRYGTKLYTIRRIE
;
A
#
# COMPACT_ATOMS: atom_id res chain seq x y z
N MET A 1 -32.06 -7.20 16.00
CA MET A 1 -31.05 -6.91 14.97
C MET A 1 -29.70 -7.10 15.63
N ILE A 2 -28.82 -7.98 15.14
CA ILE A 2 -27.49 -8.14 15.75
C ILE A 2 -26.64 -6.99 15.24
N ASN A 3 -26.35 -6.02 16.11
CA ASN A 3 -25.46 -4.91 15.81
C ASN A 3 -24.01 -5.40 15.87
N PHE A 4 -23.43 -5.65 14.70
CA PHE A 4 -21.98 -5.79 14.54
C PHE A 4 -21.34 -4.41 14.39
N ASP A 5 -21.72 -3.49 15.27
CA ASP A 5 -21.32 -2.09 15.15
C ASP A 5 -19.95 -1.89 15.80
N VAL A 6 -19.11 -1.09 15.14
CA VAL A 6 -17.80 -0.64 15.63
C VAL A 6 -17.92 0.15 16.95
N ALA A 7 -19.15 0.54 17.31
CA ALA A 7 -19.49 1.20 18.58
C ALA A 7 -19.13 0.39 19.86
N ASN A 8 -18.86 -0.91 19.76
CA ASN A 8 -18.38 -1.71 20.91
C ASN A 8 -16.86 -1.62 21.16
N GLN A 9 -16.12 -0.80 20.40
CA GLN A 9 -14.69 -0.52 20.69
C GLN A 9 -14.47 0.43 21.88
N GLY A 10 -15.53 0.86 22.57
CA GLY A 10 -15.43 1.72 23.76
C GLY A 10 -15.05 1.03 25.06
N ASN A 11 -15.03 -0.31 25.10
CA ASN A 11 -14.59 -1.08 26.27
C ASN A 11 -13.35 -1.92 25.90
N ASP A 12 -12.26 -1.72 26.63
CA ASP A 12 -10.94 -2.37 26.49
C ASP A 12 -10.93 -3.91 26.73
N CYS A 13 -12.07 -4.58 26.64
CA CYS A 13 -12.17 -6.04 26.77
C CYS A 13 -13.13 -6.59 25.72
N PHE A 14 -12.56 -7.07 24.61
CA PHE A 14 -13.26 -7.96 23.68
C PHE A 14 -13.50 -9.30 24.38
N ILE A 15 -14.71 -9.52 24.89
CA ILE A 15 -15.08 -10.76 25.57
C ILE A 15 -15.60 -11.75 24.52
N GLU A 16 -14.70 -12.57 23.98
CA GLU A 16 -14.99 -13.56 22.94
C GLU A 16 -16.16 -14.50 23.31
N SER A 17 -16.31 -14.85 24.60
CA SER A 17 -17.38 -15.73 25.07
C SER A 17 -18.79 -15.13 24.92
N GLU A 18 -18.95 -13.82 25.06
CA GLU A 18 -20.26 -13.16 24.89
C GLU A 18 -20.68 -13.11 23.43
N VAL A 19 -19.73 -12.85 22.53
CA VAL A 19 -19.95 -12.87 21.08
C VAL A 19 -20.32 -14.27 20.63
N VAL A 20 -19.59 -15.29 21.08
CA VAL A 20 -19.85 -16.70 20.75
C VAL A 20 -21.23 -17.13 21.29
N ALA A 21 -21.56 -16.78 22.52
CA ALA A 21 -22.88 -17.06 23.09
C ALA A 21 -24.00 -16.36 22.30
N GLY A 22 -23.79 -15.10 21.89
CA GLY A 22 -24.72 -14.35 21.05
C GLY A 22 -24.95 -15.01 19.68
N ILE A 23 -23.89 -15.51 19.04
CA ILE A 23 -23.98 -16.26 17.78
C ILE A 23 -24.73 -17.57 17.99
N GLN A 24 -24.44 -18.33 19.04
CA GLN A 24 -25.13 -19.59 19.34
C GLN A 24 -26.62 -19.37 19.59
N GLN A 25 -26.98 -18.35 20.36
CA GLN A 25 -28.36 -18.00 20.66
C GLN A 25 -29.16 -17.60 19.42
N HIS A 26 -28.54 -16.91 18.46
CA HIS A 26 -29.21 -16.39 17.27
C HIS A 26 -28.88 -17.16 15.99
N ARG A 27 -28.27 -18.34 16.10
CA ARG A 27 -27.74 -19.12 14.96
C ARG A 27 -28.74 -19.27 13.83
N ASP A 28 -29.97 -19.66 14.16
CA ASP A 28 -30.99 -19.96 13.15
C ASP A 28 -31.47 -18.68 12.45
N LEU A 29 -31.53 -17.55 13.18
CA LEU A 29 -31.82 -16.24 12.61
C LEU A 29 -30.70 -15.74 11.70
N ILE A 30 -29.44 -15.96 12.09
CA ILE A 30 -28.26 -15.64 11.28
C ILE A 30 -28.28 -16.44 9.98
N ILE A 31 -28.48 -17.76 10.05
CA ILE A 31 -28.56 -18.63 8.87
C ILE A 31 -29.72 -18.21 7.97
N SER A 32 -30.90 -17.92 8.54
CA SER A 32 -32.05 -17.44 7.76
C SER A 32 -31.77 -16.10 7.09
N ALA A 33 -31.14 -15.16 7.78
CA ALA A 33 -30.77 -13.86 7.22
C ALA A 33 -29.75 -14.00 6.08
N ILE A 34 -28.74 -14.87 6.24
CA ILE A 34 -27.77 -15.19 5.18
C ILE A 34 -28.51 -15.73 3.96
N MET A 35 -29.36 -16.75 4.13
CA MET A 35 -30.10 -17.36 3.01
C MET A 35 -31.01 -16.35 2.28
N LYS A 36 -31.71 -15.48 3.04
CA LYS A 36 -32.55 -14.42 2.46
C LYS A 36 -31.70 -13.42 1.65
N ARG A 37 -30.58 -12.95 2.21
CA ARG A 37 -29.68 -12.02 1.51
C ARG A 37 -29.05 -12.67 0.28
N THR A 38 -28.59 -13.91 0.38
CA THR A 38 -28.06 -14.66 -0.77
C THR A 38 -29.08 -14.76 -1.90
N ARG A 39 -30.36 -15.04 -1.60
CA ARG A 39 -31.43 -15.05 -2.61
C ARG A 39 -31.57 -13.71 -3.32
N VAL A 40 -31.55 -12.59 -2.58
CA VAL A 40 -31.63 -11.24 -3.15
C VAL A 40 -30.41 -10.95 -4.03
N VAL A 41 -29.21 -11.22 -3.54
CA VAL A 41 -27.97 -11.04 -4.32
C VAL A 41 -27.97 -11.87 -5.60
N LEU A 42 -28.43 -13.12 -5.56
CA LEU A 42 -28.54 -13.97 -6.75
C LEU A 42 -29.53 -13.40 -7.77
N ALA A 43 -30.65 -12.83 -7.33
CA ALA A 43 -31.58 -12.13 -8.22
C ALA A 43 -30.92 -10.90 -8.86
N MET A 44 -30.26 -10.06 -8.05
CA MET A 44 -29.51 -8.89 -8.55
C MET A 44 -28.42 -9.30 -9.55
N MET A 45 -27.73 -10.42 -9.31
CA MET A 45 -26.70 -10.96 -10.22
C MET A 45 -27.30 -11.41 -11.55
N ARG A 46 -28.45 -12.10 -11.52
CA ARG A 46 -29.20 -12.49 -12.71
C ARG A 46 -29.61 -11.26 -13.53
N ASP A 47 -29.98 -10.19 -12.85
CA ASP A 47 -30.40 -8.92 -13.47
C ASP A 47 -29.20 -8.05 -13.90
N GLY A 48 -27.97 -8.57 -13.80
CA GLY A 48 -26.76 -7.91 -14.31
C GLY A 48 -26.11 -6.90 -13.37
N MET A 49 -26.65 -6.70 -12.16
CA MET A 49 -26.21 -5.66 -11.21
C MET A 49 -24.78 -5.83 -10.72
N ARG A 50 -24.21 -7.05 -10.80
CA ARG A 50 -22.80 -7.27 -10.47
C ARG A 50 -21.86 -6.50 -11.40
N ARG A 51 -22.13 -6.48 -12.71
CA ARG A 51 -21.30 -5.72 -13.66
C ARG A 51 -21.43 -4.23 -13.40
N HIS A 52 -22.65 -3.79 -13.07
CA HIS A 52 -22.92 -2.39 -12.73
C HIS A 52 -22.16 -1.95 -11.47
N ALA A 53 -22.24 -2.75 -10.40
CA ALA A 53 -21.47 -2.51 -9.17
C ALA A 53 -19.95 -2.50 -9.42
N MET A 54 -19.42 -3.39 -10.27
CA MET A 54 -18.01 -3.37 -10.66
C MET A 54 -17.62 -2.08 -11.38
N LYS A 55 -18.51 -1.55 -12.24
CA LYS A 55 -18.28 -0.28 -12.95
C LYS A 55 -18.27 0.89 -11.97
N LEU A 56 -19.24 0.98 -11.07
CA LEU A 56 -19.29 2.00 -10.03
C LEU A 56 -18.04 1.99 -9.14
N LEU A 57 -17.60 0.80 -8.71
CA LEU A 57 -16.37 0.65 -7.92
C LEU A 57 -15.14 1.10 -8.70
N HIS A 58 -15.08 0.78 -9.99
CA HIS A 58 -13.97 1.19 -10.84
C HIS A 58 -13.93 2.72 -11.05
N GLU A 59 -15.08 3.35 -11.24
CA GLU A 59 -15.19 4.81 -11.39
C GLU A 59 -14.83 5.54 -10.08
N ALA A 60 -15.24 5.01 -8.93
CA ALA A 60 -15.00 5.65 -7.64
C ALA A 60 -13.61 5.40 -7.05
N LEU A 61 -13.03 4.21 -7.25
CA LEU A 61 -11.79 3.77 -6.60
C LEU A 61 -10.62 3.58 -7.58
N GLY A 62 -10.87 3.65 -8.88
CA GLY A 62 -9.88 3.45 -9.93
C GLY A 62 -9.56 1.97 -10.22
N ASN A 63 -8.38 1.74 -10.83
CA ASN A 63 -7.87 0.39 -11.04
C ASN A 63 -7.15 -0.09 -9.78
N HIS A 64 -7.74 -1.07 -9.09
CA HIS A 64 -6.98 -1.86 -8.13
C HIS A 64 -6.02 -2.79 -8.90
N ASP A 65 -4.76 -2.90 -8.44
CA ASP A 65 -3.69 -3.70 -9.08
C ASP A 65 -4.05 -5.19 -9.29
N LYS A 66 -5.09 -5.67 -8.61
CA LYS A 66 -5.60 -7.04 -8.74
C LYS A 66 -7.04 -7.01 -9.25
N ARG A 67 -7.25 -7.36 -10.53
CA ARG A 67 -8.57 -7.46 -11.17
C ARG A 67 -9.60 -8.31 -10.39
N ARG A 68 -9.14 -9.34 -9.67
CA ARG A 68 -9.99 -10.18 -8.79
C ARG A 68 -10.56 -9.42 -7.59
N CYS A 69 -9.92 -8.33 -7.16
CA CYS A 69 -10.37 -7.52 -6.03
C CYS A 69 -11.75 -6.91 -6.31
N ASN A 70 -11.95 -6.32 -7.49
CA ASN A 70 -13.23 -5.68 -7.86
C ASN A 70 -14.37 -6.70 -7.97
N GLU A 71 -14.06 -7.95 -8.35
CA GLU A 71 -15.04 -9.03 -8.38
C GLU A 71 -15.52 -9.45 -6.99
N TYR A 72 -14.64 -9.43 -5.98
CA TYR A 72 -15.00 -9.70 -4.59
C TYR A 72 -15.68 -8.49 -3.95
N LEU A 73 -15.14 -7.28 -4.17
CA LEU A 73 -15.70 -6.05 -3.64
C LEU A 73 -17.11 -5.78 -4.18
N SER A 74 -17.36 -6.05 -5.46
CA SER A 74 -18.71 -5.94 -6.02
C SER A 74 -19.70 -6.91 -5.36
N LEU A 75 -19.26 -8.14 -5.03
CA LEU A 75 -20.11 -9.08 -4.31
C LEU A 75 -20.37 -8.64 -2.86
N MET A 76 -19.35 -8.14 -2.17
CA MET A 76 -19.49 -7.57 -0.82
C MET A 76 -20.45 -6.37 -0.82
N TYR A 77 -20.33 -5.52 -1.84
CA TYR A 77 -21.21 -4.37 -2.02
C TYR A 77 -22.67 -4.79 -2.22
N LEU A 78 -22.93 -5.73 -3.13
CA LEU A 78 -24.28 -6.26 -3.33
C LEU A 78 -24.84 -6.93 -2.08
N MET A 79 -24.02 -7.64 -1.31
CA MET A 79 -24.44 -8.26 -0.05
C MET A 79 -24.80 -7.22 1.01
N MET A 80 -24.10 -6.08 1.04
CA MET A 80 -24.42 -4.95 1.89
C MET A 80 -25.76 -4.32 1.48
N LEU A 81 -25.95 -4.01 0.19
CA LEU A 81 -27.20 -3.46 -0.34
C LEU A 81 -28.40 -4.40 -0.14
N ALA A 82 -28.21 -5.72 -0.28
CA ALA A 82 -29.25 -6.72 -0.02
C ALA A 82 -29.72 -6.75 1.45
N GLY A 83 -28.97 -6.13 2.36
CA GLY A 83 -29.35 -5.94 3.75
C GLY A 83 -30.08 -4.63 4.05
N SER A 84 -30.14 -3.71 3.09
CA SER A 84 -30.68 -2.36 3.23
C SER A 84 -32.16 -2.28 2.82
N SER A 85 -32.78 -1.13 3.06
CA SER A 85 -34.10 -0.83 2.50
C SER A 85 -34.06 -0.76 0.98
N ARG A 86 -35.23 -0.81 0.34
CA ARG A 86 -35.32 -0.75 -1.13
C ARG A 86 -34.82 0.58 -1.70
N GLU A 87 -35.13 1.70 -1.02
CA GLU A 87 -34.67 3.03 -1.41
C GLU A 87 -33.13 3.14 -1.34
N GLU A 88 -32.53 2.66 -0.25
CA GLU A 88 -31.07 2.63 -0.09
C GLU A 88 -30.39 1.70 -1.10
N MET A 89 -31.04 0.60 -1.47
CA MET A 89 -30.56 -0.31 -2.51
C MET A 89 -30.56 0.37 -3.88
N GLU A 90 -31.63 1.08 -4.24
CA GLU A 90 -31.75 1.81 -5.51
C GLU A 90 -30.70 2.94 -5.56
N GLN A 91 -30.59 3.75 -4.51
CA GLN A 91 -29.56 4.80 -4.39
C GLN A 91 -28.14 4.23 -4.47
N GLY A 92 -27.87 3.12 -3.78
CA GLY A 92 -26.58 2.45 -3.80
C GLY A 92 -26.23 1.82 -5.15
N LEU A 93 -27.21 1.55 -6.00
CA LEU A 93 -26.98 1.12 -7.38
C LEU A 93 -26.85 2.30 -8.36
N GLU A 94 -27.25 3.51 -7.99
CA GLU A 94 -26.98 4.71 -8.80
C GLU A 94 -25.59 5.28 -8.53
N ALA A 95 -25.22 5.38 -7.25
CA ALA A 95 -23.93 5.90 -6.80
C ALA A 95 -23.33 5.03 -5.70
N LEU A 96 -22.00 4.93 -5.66
CA LEU A 96 -21.31 4.14 -4.64
C LEU A 96 -21.59 4.72 -3.24
N ALA A 97 -22.12 3.89 -2.34
CA ALA A 97 -22.43 4.31 -0.98
C ALA A 97 -21.16 4.85 -0.26
N PRO A 98 -21.18 6.08 0.27
CA PRO A 98 -19.99 6.70 0.87
C PRO A 98 -19.40 5.92 2.06
N ALA A 99 -20.24 5.20 2.81
CA ALA A 99 -19.79 4.35 3.90
C ALA A 99 -18.91 3.18 3.41
N PHE A 100 -19.26 2.57 2.28
CA PHE A 100 -18.50 1.47 1.70
C PHE A 100 -17.17 1.94 1.11
N ALA A 101 -17.17 3.08 0.43
CA ALA A 101 -15.96 3.71 -0.08
C ALA A 101 -14.95 3.99 1.05
N ARG A 102 -15.42 4.62 2.15
CA ARG A 102 -14.60 4.88 3.34
C ARG A 102 -14.06 3.62 4.00
N GLN A 103 -14.85 2.55 4.07
CA GLN A 103 -14.38 1.26 4.60
C GLN A 103 -13.26 0.65 3.75
N ILE A 104 -13.41 0.68 2.42
CA ILE A 104 -12.36 0.21 1.51
C ILE A 104 -11.11 1.08 1.63
N GLU A 105 -11.27 2.40 1.67
CA GLU A 105 -10.16 3.33 1.85
C GLU A 105 -9.42 3.08 3.17
N SER A 106 -10.15 2.87 4.27
CA SER A 106 -9.56 2.53 5.56
C SER A 106 -8.82 1.19 5.52
N LEU A 107 -9.40 0.14 4.93
CA LEU A 107 -8.74 -1.16 4.79
C LEU A 107 -7.49 -1.08 3.92
N ASN A 108 -7.57 -0.32 2.83
CA ASN A 108 -6.44 -0.06 1.95
C ASN A 108 -5.36 0.75 2.67
N ARG A 109 -5.74 1.75 3.49
CA ARG A 109 -4.80 2.53 4.29
C ARG A 109 -4.08 1.65 5.31
N THR A 110 -4.79 0.87 6.10
CA THR A 110 -4.18 -0.08 7.05
C THR A 110 -3.28 -1.10 6.35
N SER A 111 -3.72 -1.62 5.20
CA SER A 111 -2.90 -2.54 4.38
C SER A 111 -1.67 -1.84 3.81
N ARG A 112 -1.79 -0.57 3.37
CA ARG A 112 -0.69 0.25 2.85
C ARG A 112 0.28 0.66 3.95
N ASP A 113 -0.18 0.99 5.15
CA ASP A 113 0.65 1.32 6.30
C ASP A 113 1.44 0.08 6.77
N THR A 114 0.76 -1.08 6.86
CA THR A 114 1.43 -2.36 7.14
C THR A 114 2.43 -2.74 6.04
N ALA A 115 2.07 -2.52 4.77
CA ALA A 115 2.94 -2.78 3.62
C ALA A 115 4.10 -1.78 3.53
N ARG A 116 3.90 -0.52 3.92
CA ARG A 116 4.91 0.55 4.00
C ARG A 116 5.97 0.20 5.03
N ASP A 117 5.56 -0.23 6.22
CA ASP A 117 6.46 -0.65 7.29
C ASP A 117 7.17 -1.96 6.96
N SER A 118 6.58 -2.79 6.10
CA SER A 118 7.14 -4.07 5.64
C SER A 118 7.87 -4.01 4.30
N ASN A 119 7.90 -2.86 3.61
CA ASN A 119 8.53 -2.78 2.29
C ASN A 119 10.05 -2.62 2.43
N HIS A 120 10.75 -3.74 2.31
CA HIS A 120 12.20 -3.82 2.35
C HIS A 120 12.92 -2.86 1.39
N THR A 121 12.35 -2.55 0.22
CA THR A 121 12.91 -1.57 -0.71
C THR A 121 12.77 -0.15 -0.18
N ALA A 122 11.60 0.21 0.36
CA ALA A 122 11.37 1.52 0.97
C ALA A 122 12.25 1.74 2.21
N THR A 123 12.40 0.72 3.07
CA THR A 123 13.29 0.77 4.24
C THR A 123 14.74 0.96 3.81
N ALA A 124 15.22 0.18 2.83
CA ALA A 124 16.58 0.32 2.32
C ALA A 124 16.82 1.70 1.68
N LEU A 125 15.84 2.24 0.95
CA LEU A 125 15.89 3.60 0.41
C LEU A 125 15.97 4.65 1.52
N ALA A 126 15.15 4.56 2.56
CA ALA A 126 15.21 5.47 3.71
C ALA A 126 16.56 5.46 4.40
N THR A 127 17.15 4.28 4.61
CA THR A 127 18.48 4.16 5.20
C THR A 127 19.56 4.72 4.29
N LEU A 128 19.48 4.52 2.97
CA LEU A 128 20.43 5.11 2.01
C LEU A 128 20.38 6.64 2.04
N PHE A 129 19.17 7.23 2.01
CA PHE A 129 18.98 8.68 2.07
C PHE A 129 19.43 9.26 3.42
N ASN A 130 19.16 8.57 4.53
CA ASN A 130 19.65 8.98 5.85
C ASN A 130 21.18 8.93 5.91
N ALA A 131 21.81 7.88 5.38
CA ALA A 131 23.26 7.76 5.34
C ALA A 131 23.90 8.88 4.48
N TRP A 132 23.27 9.27 3.37
CA TRP A 132 23.68 10.43 2.60
C TRP A 132 23.59 11.72 3.40
N ARG A 133 22.44 11.97 4.05
CA ARG A 133 22.24 13.16 4.89
C ARG A 133 23.26 13.22 6.03
N THR A 134 23.54 12.10 6.69
CA THR A 134 24.58 12.05 7.73
C THR A 134 25.95 12.37 7.16
N ALA A 135 26.30 11.85 5.98
CA ALA A 135 27.58 12.16 5.32
C ALA A 135 27.69 13.66 4.98
N THR A 136 26.65 14.28 4.43
CA THR A 136 26.66 15.71 4.08
C THR A 136 26.66 16.62 5.30
N GLU A 137 25.86 16.33 6.33
CA GLU A 137 25.89 17.06 7.61
C GLU A 137 27.23 16.94 8.31
N THR A 138 27.83 15.76 8.28
CA THR A 138 29.14 15.48 8.90
C THR A 138 30.26 16.22 8.18
N ASN A 139 30.15 16.37 6.86
CA ASN A 139 31.07 17.16 6.05
C ASN A 139 30.87 18.68 6.30
N ALA A 140 29.63 19.15 6.37
CA ALA A 140 29.31 20.55 6.65
C ALA A 140 29.74 21.02 8.05
N ARG A 141 29.76 20.11 9.03
CA ARG A 141 30.23 20.38 10.41
C ARG A 141 31.74 20.29 10.57
N ASP A 142 32.48 19.84 9.57
CA ASP A 142 33.95 19.76 9.60
C ASP A 142 34.57 21.13 9.29
N VAL A 143 34.36 22.08 10.20
CA VAL A 143 34.75 23.49 10.07
C VAL A 143 36.28 23.67 10.08
N TYR A 144 37.03 22.68 10.59
CA TYR A 144 38.48 22.77 10.78
C TYR A 144 39.31 21.88 9.84
N GLY A 145 38.67 21.07 8.98
CA GLY A 145 39.35 20.23 8.00
C GLY A 145 40.27 19.17 8.63
N ASP A 146 39.96 18.75 9.85
CA ASP A 146 40.83 17.86 10.64
C ASP A 146 40.70 16.40 10.20
N ARG A 147 39.67 16.08 9.38
CA ARG A 147 39.52 14.73 8.81
C ARG A 147 40.43 14.51 7.61
N ARG A 148 41.12 13.36 7.65
CA ARG A 148 41.89 12.81 6.53
C ARG A 148 41.02 12.35 5.35
N THR A 149 39.70 12.23 5.54
CA THR A 149 38.78 11.62 4.57
C THR A 149 37.46 12.41 4.51
N ASP A 150 37.04 12.74 3.29
CA ASP A 150 35.76 13.37 2.99
C ASP A 150 34.61 12.34 3.18
N PRO A 151 33.69 12.55 4.14
CA PRO A 151 32.57 11.64 4.41
C PRO A 151 31.66 11.42 3.19
N VAL A 152 31.53 12.42 2.31
CA VAL A 152 30.75 12.32 1.07
C VAL A 152 31.45 11.39 0.07
N GLN A 153 32.77 11.50 -0.05
CA GLN A 153 33.55 10.59 -0.89
C GLN A 153 33.52 9.16 -0.37
N GLU A 154 33.59 8.96 0.95
CA GLU A 154 33.46 7.63 1.55
C GLU A 154 32.09 7.02 1.25
N PHE A 155 31.01 7.81 1.35
CA PHE A 155 29.67 7.38 0.96
C PHE A 155 29.62 6.92 -0.51
N VAL A 156 30.13 7.72 -1.43
CA VAL A 156 30.12 7.42 -2.86
C VAL A 156 30.95 6.17 -3.17
N GLN A 157 32.12 6.02 -2.56
CA GLN A 157 32.96 4.81 -2.73
C GLN A 157 32.28 3.56 -2.16
N ARG A 158 31.59 3.71 -1.02
CA ARG A 158 30.92 2.60 -0.34
C ARG A 158 29.68 2.14 -1.10
N TYR A 159 28.77 3.05 -1.46
CA TYR A 159 27.49 2.69 -2.06
C TYR A 159 27.46 2.79 -3.58
N GLN A 160 28.53 3.30 -4.21
CA GLN A 160 28.68 3.43 -5.67
C GLN A 160 27.55 4.23 -6.33
N ILE A 161 26.95 5.15 -5.58
CA ILE A 161 25.87 6.02 -6.02
C ILE A 161 26.13 7.44 -5.53
N ARG A 162 25.71 8.42 -6.32
CA ARG A 162 25.85 9.84 -6.02
C ARG A 162 24.48 10.49 -6.02
N PHE A 163 24.29 11.37 -5.03
CA PHE A 163 23.14 12.25 -4.94
C PHE A 163 23.50 13.60 -5.57
N GLU A 164 22.48 14.25 -6.11
CA GLU A 164 22.54 15.64 -6.54
C GLU A 164 22.54 16.59 -5.32
N ASP A 165 22.88 17.86 -5.57
CA ASP A 165 22.96 18.88 -4.51
C ASP A 165 21.61 19.13 -3.82
N ASP A 166 20.50 18.85 -4.50
CA ASP A 166 19.13 18.92 -3.96
C ASP A 166 18.74 17.68 -3.11
N GLY A 167 19.67 16.74 -2.91
CA GLY A 167 19.44 15.50 -2.17
C GLY A 167 18.61 14.47 -2.93
N SER A 168 18.43 14.62 -4.23
CA SER A 168 17.77 13.62 -5.09
C SER A 168 18.77 12.67 -5.75
N LEU A 169 18.30 11.48 -6.11
CA LEU A 169 18.97 10.58 -7.03
C LEU A 169 18.41 10.83 -8.43
N ARG A 170 19.23 11.18 -9.42
CA ARG A 170 18.76 11.43 -10.79
C ARG A 170 19.32 10.41 -11.77
N GLU A 171 18.46 10.00 -12.70
CA GLU A 171 18.80 9.11 -13.81
C GLU A 171 19.61 7.85 -13.43
N VAL A 172 19.31 7.24 -12.28
CA VAL A 172 20.06 6.09 -11.79
C VAL A 172 19.58 4.81 -12.48
N LEU A 173 20.49 3.91 -12.86
CA LEU A 173 20.13 2.60 -13.40
C LEU A 173 19.66 1.65 -12.29
N SER A 174 18.74 0.75 -12.62
CA SER A 174 18.27 -0.29 -11.68
C SER A 174 19.40 -1.13 -11.09
N ARG A 175 20.46 -1.40 -11.87
CA ARG A 175 21.63 -2.16 -11.39
C ARG A 175 22.41 -1.42 -10.31
N ASP A 176 22.62 -0.13 -10.47
CA ASP A 176 23.46 0.68 -9.57
C ASP A 176 22.68 0.94 -8.28
N LEU A 177 21.39 1.25 -8.42
CA LEU A 177 20.46 1.34 -7.28
C LEU A 177 20.36 0.03 -6.51
N PHE A 178 20.27 -1.12 -7.20
CA PHE A 178 20.25 -2.43 -6.54
C PHE A 178 21.52 -2.69 -5.73
N VAL A 179 22.70 -2.39 -6.29
CA VAL A 179 23.99 -2.56 -5.60
C VAL A 179 24.06 -1.68 -4.34
N ALA A 180 23.68 -0.40 -4.46
CA ALA A 180 23.64 0.53 -3.35
C ALA A 180 22.70 0.05 -2.23
N LEU A 181 21.47 -0.34 -2.59
CA LEU A 181 20.46 -0.80 -1.63
C LEU A 181 20.82 -2.13 -0.98
N LYS A 182 21.39 -3.07 -1.74
CA LYS A 182 21.87 -4.34 -1.18
C LYS A 182 23.00 -4.12 -0.19
N ARG A 183 23.90 -3.16 -0.48
CA ARG A 183 25.03 -2.84 0.40
C ARG A 183 24.59 -2.11 1.67
N VAL A 184 23.72 -1.11 1.56
CA VAL A 184 23.19 -0.41 2.75
C VAL A 184 22.34 -1.36 3.60
N ALA A 185 21.56 -2.25 2.99
CA ALA A 185 20.80 -3.25 3.75
C ALA A 185 21.73 -4.16 4.56
N ARG A 186 22.84 -4.62 3.96
CA ARG A 186 23.85 -5.41 4.67
C ARG A 186 24.52 -4.64 5.80
N ASP A 187 24.90 -3.38 5.55
CA ASP A 187 25.60 -2.54 6.52
C ASP A 187 24.73 -2.23 7.76
N PHE A 188 23.41 -2.18 7.60
CA PHE A 188 22.45 -1.85 8.66
C PHE A 188 21.59 -3.05 9.12
N GLY A 189 21.91 -4.27 8.68
CA GLY A 189 21.18 -5.49 9.08
C GLY A 189 19.71 -5.54 8.62
N LEU A 190 19.37 -4.85 7.53
CA LEU A 190 18.03 -4.82 6.98
C LEU A 190 17.76 -6.05 6.11
N ARG A 191 16.51 -6.52 6.09
CA ARG A 191 16.07 -7.52 5.12
C ARG A 191 16.00 -6.88 3.73
N PHE A 192 16.71 -7.47 2.76
CA PHE A 192 16.68 -7.07 1.35
C PHE A 192 16.96 -8.30 0.48
N GLU A 193 15.97 -9.20 0.45
CA GLU A 193 16.07 -10.54 -0.16
C GLU A 193 15.73 -10.49 -1.65
N MET A 194 16.62 -9.87 -2.42
CA MET A 194 16.57 -9.89 -3.88
C MET A 194 17.91 -10.36 -4.44
N ASP A 195 17.83 -11.30 -5.38
CA ASP A 195 18.99 -12.03 -5.90
C ASP A 195 19.59 -11.35 -7.13
N SER A 196 18.81 -10.54 -7.84
CA SER A 196 19.26 -9.87 -9.07
C SER A 196 18.68 -8.47 -9.25
N SER A 197 19.40 -7.64 -10.00
CA SER A 197 18.96 -6.30 -10.41
C SER A 197 17.68 -6.34 -11.25
N ARG A 198 17.43 -7.44 -11.99
CA ARG A 198 16.21 -7.64 -12.77
C ARG A 198 14.99 -7.87 -11.87
N GLN A 199 15.15 -8.73 -10.85
CA GLN A 199 14.10 -8.96 -9.85
C GLN A 199 13.78 -7.67 -9.09
N PHE A 200 14.84 -6.93 -8.71
CA PHE A 200 14.70 -5.60 -8.11
C PHE A 200 13.93 -4.64 -9.01
N ALA A 201 14.31 -4.49 -10.28
CA ALA A 201 13.65 -3.56 -11.19
C ALA A 201 12.16 -3.88 -11.37
N GLN A 202 11.79 -5.17 -11.43
CA GLN A 202 10.40 -5.58 -11.51
C GLN A 202 9.64 -5.26 -10.22
N ARG A 203 10.24 -5.55 -9.07
CA ARG A 203 9.62 -5.31 -7.76
C ARG A 203 9.46 -3.83 -7.47
N LEU A 204 10.46 -3.01 -7.80
CA LEU A 204 10.44 -1.56 -7.69
C LEU A 204 9.25 -0.96 -8.46
N VAL A 205 8.97 -1.46 -9.67
CA VAL A 205 7.81 -1.01 -10.48
C VAL A 205 6.49 -1.44 -9.85
N ASN A 206 6.41 -2.67 -9.34
CA ASN A 206 5.19 -3.18 -8.71
C ASN A 206 4.87 -2.45 -7.39
N ASP A 207 5.90 -2.03 -6.66
CA ASP A 207 5.77 -1.44 -5.33
C ASP A 207 5.76 0.10 -5.34
N LEU A 208 5.72 0.75 -6.52
CA LEU A 208 5.79 2.21 -6.66
C LEU A 208 4.83 2.96 -5.74
N GLU A 209 3.56 2.54 -5.70
CA GLU A 209 2.52 3.16 -4.88
C GLU A 209 2.74 2.98 -3.38
N THR A 210 3.41 1.90 -2.98
CA THR A 210 3.79 1.65 -1.58
C THR A 210 4.99 2.50 -1.21
N ILE A 211 5.97 2.62 -2.11
CA ILE A 211 7.18 3.44 -1.92
C ILE A 211 6.83 4.93 -1.91
N ARG A 212 5.86 5.36 -2.72
CA ARG A 212 5.24 6.70 -2.64
C ARG A 212 4.59 6.96 -1.31
N GLY A 213 3.77 6.02 -0.83
CA GLY A 213 3.22 6.06 0.52
C GLY A 213 4.29 6.13 1.62
N ALA A 214 5.49 5.63 1.36
CA ALA A 214 6.63 5.70 2.28
C ALA A 214 7.32 7.07 2.34
N GLY A 215 6.94 8.03 1.50
CA GLY A 215 7.55 9.36 1.42
C GLY A 215 8.62 9.49 0.33
N PHE A 216 8.54 8.67 -0.73
CA PHE A 216 9.44 8.78 -1.88
C PHE A 216 8.68 9.04 -3.17
N GLU A 217 9.10 10.04 -3.93
CA GLU A 217 8.65 10.18 -5.29
C GLU A 217 9.63 9.53 -6.24
N ILE A 218 9.10 8.69 -7.13
CA ILE A 218 9.88 7.96 -8.11
C ILE A 218 9.31 8.25 -9.49
N GLU A 219 10.18 8.79 -10.34
CA GLU A 219 9.96 8.97 -11.76
C GLU A 219 10.79 7.96 -12.54
N ILE A 220 10.18 7.34 -13.55
CA ILE A 220 10.84 6.36 -14.41
C ILE A 220 10.99 6.96 -15.81
N GLY A 221 12.22 7.35 -16.14
CA GLY A 221 12.60 7.74 -17.50
C GLY A 221 13.00 6.54 -18.35
N GLN A 222 13.01 6.71 -19.67
CA GLN A 222 13.54 5.73 -20.62
C GLN A 222 14.52 6.39 -21.59
N LYS A 223 15.67 5.75 -21.80
CA LYS A 223 16.60 6.10 -22.89
C LYS A 223 16.17 5.48 -24.23
N ARG A 224 16.75 5.95 -25.34
CA ARG A 224 16.48 5.53 -26.74
C ARG A 224 16.49 4.01 -27.01
N TYR A 225 17.00 3.19 -26.08
CA TYR A 225 17.09 1.73 -26.19
C TYR A 225 16.25 0.97 -25.14
N GLY A 226 15.28 1.62 -24.49
CA GLY A 226 14.38 0.99 -23.52
C GLY A 226 14.96 0.80 -22.12
N THR A 227 16.21 1.18 -21.88
CA THR A 227 16.83 1.20 -20.56
C THR A 227 16.09 2.17 -19.65
N LYS A 228 15.58 1.66 -18.53
CA LYS A 228 14.88 2.45 -17.50
C LYS A 228 15.87 3.17 -16.61
N LEU A 229 15.61 4.45 -16.36
CA LEU A 229 16.34 5.31 -15.44
C LEU A 229 15.37 5.77 -14.35
N TYR A 230 15.86 5.82 -13.12
CA TYR A 230 15.06 6.15 -11.96
C TYR A 230 15.53 7.47 -11.38
N THR A 231 14.62 8.42 -11.24
CA THR A 231 14.81 9.63 -10.46
C THR A 231 14.01 9.48 -9.17
N ILE A 232 14.68 9.58 -8.02
CA ILE A 232 14.09 9.35 -6.71
C ILE A 232 14.37 10.55 -5.82
N ARG A 233 13.30 11.11 -5.25
CA ARG A 233 13.39 12.16 -4.22
C ARG A 233 12.60 11.76 -2.99
N ARG A 234 13.07 12.19 -1.82
CA ARG A 234 12.31 12.04 -0.57
C ARG A 234 11.37 13.24 -0.45
N ILE A 235 10.10 12.99 -0.21
CA ILE A 235 9.11 14.00 0.12
C ILE A 235 9.21 14.22 1.64
N GLU A 236 9.53 15.44 2.05
CA GLU A 236 9.50 15.86 3.46
C GLU A 236 8.10 16.28 3.88
#